data_AF-X1MC82-F1
#
_entry.id   AF-X1MC82-F1
#
_cell.length_a   1.000
_cell.length_b   1.000
_cell.length_c   1.000
_cell.angle_alpha   90.00
_cell.angle_beta   90.00
_cell.angle_gamma   90.00
#
_symmetry.space_group_name_H-M   'P 1'
#
loop_
_entity.id
_entity.type
_entity.pdbx_description
1 polymer ?
#
loop_
_entity_poly.entity_id
_entity_poly.type
_entity_poly.pdbx_seq_one_letter_code
_entity_poly.pdbx_strand_id
1 'polypeptide(L)' 'GNTKYKMRDCKKLEIYTDTRDLTATGEVKILKKDYTITAEKAIYNDKEQKINLIGKVRIEEKEGGRWITGDKAVF' A
#
# COMPACT_ATOMS: atom_id res chain seq x y z
N GLY A 1 -8.20 -8.31 -15.56
CA GLY A 1 -7.00 -7.47 -15.40
C GLY A 1 -6.37 -7.77 -14.06
N ASN A 2 -5.07 -8.09 -14.01
CA ASN A 2 -4.36 -8.47 -12.78
C ASN A 2 -3.91 -7.22 -12.03
N THR A 3 -4.79 -6.62 -11.24
CA THR A 3 -4.43 -5.49 -10.36
C THR A 3 -3.65 -6.02 -9.14
N LYS A 4 -2.36 -5.71 -9.02
CA LYS A 4 -1.49 -6.16 -7.91
C LYS A 4 -1.84 -5.50 -6.56
N TYR A 5 -2.23 -4.23 -6.58
CA TYR A 5 -2.58 -3.45 -5.40
C TYR A 5 -3.82 -2.60 -5.67
N LYS A 6 -4.84 -2.71 -4.82
CA LYS A 6 -6.02 -1.83 -4.89
C LYS A 6 -5.94 -0.81 -3.75
N MET A 7 -5.54 0.41 -4.08
CA MET A 7 -5.62 1.56 -3.18
C MET A 7 -7.08 2.02 -3.09
N ARG A 8 -7.61 2.23 -1.88
CA ARG A 8 -9.01 2.63 -1.70
C ARG A 8 -9.16 3.99 -1.02
N ASP A 9 -8.40 4.23 0.04
CA ASP A 9 -8.48 5.43 0.84
C ASP A 9 -7.11 6.12 0.84
N CYS A 10 -7.08 7.42 0.57
CA CYS A 10 -5.94 8.31 0.79
C CYS A 10 -6.40 9.78 0.71
N LYS A 11 -5.64 10.70 1.30
CA LYS A 11 -5.89 12.15 1.21
C LYS A 11 -5.35 12.76 -0.09
N LYS A 12 -4.20 12.28 -0.56
CA LYS A 12 -3.57 12.73 -1.81
C LYS A 12 -3.01 11.55 -2.57
N LEU A 13 -3.24 11.55 -3.87
CA LEU A 13 -2.71 10.59 -4.83
C LEU A 13 -1.98 11.32 -5.95
N GLU A 14 -0.71 10.97 -6.15
CA GLU A 14 0.13 11.45 -7.25
C GLU A 14 0.48 10.26 -8.15
N ILE A 15 0.19 10.38 -9.44
CA ILE A 15 0.44 9.36 -10.45
C ILE A 15 1.38 9.96 -11.49
N TYR A 16 2.52 9.32 -11.71
CA TYR A 16 3.48 9.70 -12.73
C TYR A 16 3.27 8.79 -13.93
N THR A 17 2.64 9.28 -14.99
CA THR A 17 2.20 8.44 -16.12
C THR A 17 3.35 7.90 -16.96
N ASP A 18 4.45 8.65 -17.05
CA ASP A 18 5.62 8.28 -17.86
C ASP A 18 6.35 7.09 -17.25
N THR A 19 6.46 7.06 -15.92
CA THR A 19 7.13 5.98 -15.18
C THR A 19 6.15 4.96 -14.61
N ARG A 20 4.85 5.27 -14.62
CA ARG A 20 3.77 4.51 -13.97
C ARG A 20 3.93 4.39 -12.45
N ASP A 21 4.73 5.27 -11.85
CA ASP A 21 4.92 5.33 -10.40
C ASP A 21 3.73 5.98 -9.72
N LEU A 22 3.55 5.65 -8.44
CA LEU A 22 2.41 6.13 -7.65
C LEU A 22 2.85 6.48 -6.24
N THR A 23 2.43 7.65 -5.75
CA THR A 23 2.55 8.03 -4.34
C THR A 23 1.18 8.34 -3.76
N ALA A 24 0.80 7.67 -2.68
CA ALA A 24 -0.39 7.97 -1.90
C ALA A 24 -0.01 8.38 -0.48
N THR A 25 -0.70 9.37 0.07
CA THR A 25 -0.48 9.86 1.44
C THR A 25 -1.80 10.14 2.16
N GLY A 26 -1.75 10.05 3.48
CA GLY A 26 -2.85 10.34 4.39
C GLY A 26 -3.80 9.15 4.54
N GLU A 27 -3.56 8.32 5.55
CA GLU A 27 -4.40 7.16 5.92
C GLU A 27 -4.66 6.22 4.72
N VAL A 28 -3.56 5.78 4.12
CA VAL A 28 -3.57 4.90 2.97
C VAL A 28 -4.14 3.54 3.34
N LYS A 29 -5.15 3.06 2.58
CA LYS A 29 -5.69 1.70 2.70
C LYS A 29 -5.52 0.92 1.41
N ILE A 30 -4.85 -0.22 1.50
CA ILE A 30 -4.60 -1.16 0.42
C ILE A 30 -5.34 -2.47 0.69
N LEU A 31 -6.09 -2.94 -0.31
CA LEU A 31 -6.81 -4.21 -0.24
C LEU A 31 -6.08 -5.25 -1.10
N LYS A 32 -5.67 -6.35 -0.47
CA LYS A 32 -5.29 -7.61 -1.12
C LYS A 32 -6.39 -8.66 -0.88
N LYS A 33 -6.26 -9.81 -1.55
CA LYS A 33 -7.21 -10.93 -1.41
C LYS A 33 -7.35 -11.33 0.07
N ASP A 34 -6.22 -11.61 0.71
CA ASP A 34 -6.19 -12.20 2.06
C ASP A 34 -5.84 -11.18 3.16
N TYR A 35 -5.39 -9.99 2.77
CA TYR A 35 -4.90 -8.96 3.70
C TYR A 35 -5.53 -7.59 3.45
N THR A 36 -5.69 -6.84 4.53
CA THR A 36 -5.88 -5.38 4.51
C THR A 36 -4.62 -4.74 5.04
N ILE A 37 -4.11 -3.72 4.33
CA ILE A 37 -2.91 -3.00 4.75
C ILE A 37 -3.25 -1.53 4.92
N THR A 38 -2.85 -0.93 6.04
CA THR A 38 -2.94 0.52 6.26
C THR A 38 -1.56 1.11 6.51
N ALA A 39 -1.33 2.35 6.06
CA ALA A 39 -0.11 3.12 6.31
C ALA A 39 -0.39 4.63 6.20
N GLU A 40 0.54 5.47 6.62
CA GLU A 40 0.44 6.93 6.39
C GLU A 40 0.83 7.31 4.97
N LYS A 41 1.77 6.57 4.37
CA LYS A 41 2.26 6.78 3.00
C LYS A 41 2.52 5.45 2.30
N ALA A 42 2.22 5.40 1.00
CA ALA A 42 2.59 4.31 0.10
C ALA A 42 3.28 4.87 -1.14
N ILE A 43 4.42 4.29 -1.51
CA ILE A 43 5.19 4.63 -2.71
C ILE A 43 5.38 3.37 -3.54
N TYR A 44 4.78 3.33 -4.72
CA TYR A 44 4.94 2.23 -5.67
C TYR A 44 5.89 2.66 -6.80
N ASN A 45 6.88 1.83 -7.06
CA ASN A 45 7.78 1.97 -8.19
C ASN A 45 7.51 0.87 -9.21
N ASP A 46 7.11 1.24 -10.43
CA ASP A 46 6.72 0.25 -11.44
C ASP A 46 7.93 -0.49 -12.02
N LYS A 47 9.06 0.19 -12.17
CA LYS A 47 10.28 -0.44 -12.70
C LYS A 47 10.79 -1.57 -11.79
N GLU A 48 10.78 -1.36 -10.48
CA GLU A 48 11.21 -2.34 -9.49
C GLU A 48 10.10 -3.29 -9.07
N GLN A 49 8.84 -3.00 -9.44
CA GLN A 49 7.64 -3.72 -8.99
C GLN A 49 7.54 -3.80 -7.45
N LYS A 50 8.03 -2.77 -6.75
CA LYS A 50 8.08 -2.70 -5.29
C LYS A 50 7.13 -1.64 -4.74
N ILE A 51 6.59 -1.90 -3.56
CA ILE A 51 5.86 -0.90 -2.78
C ILE A 51 6.51 -0.70 -1.41
N ASN A 52 6.77 0.56 -1.08
CA ASN A 52 7.24 0.98 0.24
C ASN A 52 6.07 1.58 1.01
N LEU A 53 5.78 1.03 2.18
CA LEU A 53 4.80 1.54 3.12
C LEU A 53 5.53 2.17 4.29
N ILE A 54 5.12 3.39 4.67
CA ILE A 54 5.82 4.20 5.66
C ILE A 54 4.79 4.81 6.63
N GLY A 55 5.09 4.74 7.92
CA GLY A 55 4.32 5.31 9.01
C GLY A 55 3.10 4.47 9.38
N LYS A 56 2.99 4.11 10.66
CA LYS A 56 1.87 3.34 11.25
C LYS A 56 1.39 2.18 10.38
N VAL A 57 2.33 1.41 9.83
CA VAL A 57 2.00 0.28 8.97
C VAL A 57 1.29 -0.77 9.81
N ARG A 58 0.11 -1.21 9.36
CA ARG A 58 -0.61 -2.36 9.91
C ARG A 58 -1.01 -3.27 8.74
N ILE A 59 -0.64 -4.54 8.83
CA ILE A 59 -1.03 -5.59 7.89
C ILE A 59 -1.89 -6.56 8.67
N GLU A 60 -3.12 -6.76 8.23
CA GLU A 60 -4.11 -7.57 8.93
C GLU A 60 -4.66 -8.64 8.00
N GLU A 61 -4.54 -9.89 8.41
CA GLU A 61 -5.13 -11.04 7.73
C GLU A 61 -6.64 -11.05 7.98
N LYS A 62 -7.43 -11.27 6.92
CA LYS A 62 -8.89 -11.18 7.01
C LYS A 62 -9.53 -12.36 7.75
N GLU A 63 -8.96 -13.55 7.65
CA GLU A 63 -9.59 -14.79 8.14
C GLU A 63 -8.97 -15.32 9.43
N GLY A 64 -7.69 -15.06 9.67
CA GLY A 64 -6.96 -15.60 10.82
C GLY A 64 -6.80 -14.63 12.00
N GLY A 65 -7.22 -13.38 11.86
CA GLY A 65 -7.07 -12.35 12.90
C GLY A 65 -5.62 -12.03 13.26
N ARG A 66 -4.64 -12.48 12.45
CA ARG A 66 -3.22 -12.16 12.65
C ARG A 66 -2.94 -10.77 12.10
N TRP A 67 -2.11 -10.01 12.83
CA TRP A 67 -1.63 -8.73 12.36
C TRP A 67 -0.14 -8.55 12.60
N ILE A 68 0.46 -7.71 11.76
CA ILE A 68 1.83 -7.22 11.88
C ILE A 68 1.78 -5.69 11.87
N THR A 69 2.55 -5.06 12.73
CA THR A 69 2.67 -3.60 12.81
C THR A 69 4.12 -3.16 12.75
N GLY A 70 4.38 -1.98 12.21
CA GLY A 70 5.70 -1.37 12.22
C GLY A 70 5.73 -0.01 11.54
N ASP A 71 6.89 0.64 11.56
CA ASP A 71 7.06 1.95 10.94
C ASP A 71 7.29 1.88 9.43
N LYS A 72 7.75 0.72 8.93
CA LYS A 72 8.03 0.50 7.52
C LYS A 72 7.75 -0.94 7.12
N ALA A 73 7.20 -1.13 5.92
CA ALA A 73 7.15 -2.42 5.25
C ALA A 73 7.53 -2.26 3.77
N VAL A 74 8.19 -3.27 3.22
CA VAL A 74 8.58 -3.31 1.80
C VAL A 74 8.07 -4.63 1.22
N PHE A 75 7.36 -4.55 0.10
CA PHE A 75 6.85 -5.71 -0.64
C PHE A 75 7.28 -5.65 -2.10
#